data_AF-A0A7J8UM88-F1
#
_entry.id   AF-A0A7J8UM88-F1
#
_cell.length_a   1.000
_cell.length_b   1.000
_cell.length_c   1.000
_cell.angle_alpha   90.00
_cell.angle_beta   90.00
_cell.angle_gamma   90.00
#
_symmetry.space_group_name_H-M   'P 1'
#
loop_
_entity.id
_entity.type
_entity.pdbx_description
1 polymer ?
#
loop_
_entity_poly.entity_id
_entity_poly.type
_entity_poly.pdbx_seq_one_letter_code
_entity_poly.pdbx_strand_id
1 'polypeptide(L)'
;MEGRGLRAGFTADAPPLLHMSEPLRRTAFNRLFAVVYFSAILALLYRHVQNLFLHPTTSFLSFSITLFLFISDLVLAFMWASAQAFRMSPIRRKEFPQNLKQIIKDEDFVGLDVFICTADPYKEPPMNVVNTALSLMAYDYPTEKISIYVSDDGGSVLTLFAFMEAAKFARYWLPFCRQHNIMERSPHVYFESSSHHPSIPQFEKIK
;
A
#
# COMPACT_ATOMS: atom_id res chain seq x y z
N MET A 1 -16.94 -28.03 -5.48
CA MET A 1 -17.86 -27.52 -4.44
C MET A 1 -18.03 -26.02 -4.61
N GLU A 2 -19.10 -25.67 -5.31
CA GLU A 2 -19.90 -24.44 -5.24
C GLU A 2 -19.22 -23.13 -4.79
N GLY A 3 -18.54 -22.47 -5.73
CA GLY A 3 -18.38 -21.02 -5.69
C GLY A 3 -19.55 -20.37 -6.40
N ARG A 4 -20.70 -20.28 -5.71
CA ARG A 4 -21.92 -19.62 -6.18
C ARG A 4 -21.59 -18.14 -6.39
N GLY A 5 -21.19 -17.78 -7.61
CA GLY A 5 -21.10 -16.40 -8.03
C GLY A 5 -22.47 -15.77 -7.88
N LEU A 6 -22.61 -14.87 -6.91
CA LEU A 6 -23.74 -13.98 -6.78
C LEU A 6 -23.78 -13.13 -8.06
N ARG A 7 -24.49 -13.63 -9.08
CA ARG A 7 -25.08 -12.78 -10.11
C ARG A 7 -26.08 -11.91 -9.37
N ALA A 8 -25.63 -10.74 -8.94
CA ALA A 8 -26.52 -9.67 -8.55
C ALA A 8 -27.42 -9.39 -9.76
N GLY A 9 -28.69 -9.74 -9.64
CA GLY A 9 -29.70 -9.25 -10.57
C GLY A 9 -29.62 -7.73 -10.55
N PHE A 10 -29.51 -7.13 -11.72
CA PHE A 10 -29.57 -5.68 -11.88
C PHE A 10 -31.03 -5.26 -11.64
N THR A 11 -31.40 -5.09 -10.37
CA THR A 11 -32.62 -4.37 -9.99
C THR A 11 -32.31 -2.88 -10.06
N ALA A 12 -33.13 -2.10 -10.76
CA ALA A 12 -32.92 -0.67 -11.00
C ALA A 12 -32.86 0.21 -9.72
N ASP A 13 -33.12 -0.36 -8.54
CA ASP A 13 -33.18 0.33 -7.25
C ASP A 13 -32.01 0.02 -6.28
N ALA A 14 -30.95 -0.66 -6.72
CA ALA A 14 -29.81 -0.95 -5.84
C ALA A 14 -28.92 0.31 -5.65
N PRO A 15 -28.51 0.65 -4.41
CA PRO A 15 -27.62 1.78 -4.19
C PRO A 15 -26.28 1.58 -4.92
N PRO A 16 -25.64 2.67 -5.38
CA PRO A 16 -24.43 2.56 -6.17
C PRO A 16 -23.31 1.92 -5.35
N LEU A 17 -22.55 1.02 -5.97
CA LEU A 17 -21.49 0.27 -5.29
C LEU A 17 -20.37 1.21 -4.84
N LEU A 18 -19.99 1.18 -3.57
CA LEU A 18 -18.87 1.95 -3.03
C LEU A 18 -17.52 1.25 -3.25
N HIS A 19 -17.52 -0.08 -3.20
CA HIS A 19 -16.32 -0.89 -3.40
C HIS A 19 -16.68 -2.23 -4.05
N MET A 20 -15.69 -2.84 -4.66
CA MET A 20 -15.75 -4.16 -5.29
C MET A 20 -14.50 -4.93 -4.90
N SER A 21 -14.66 -6.22 -4.58
CA SER A 21 -13.54 -7.13 -4.34
C SER A 21 -13.67 -8.36 -5.23
N GLU A 22 -12.65 -8.63 -6.03
CA GLU A 22 -12.65 -9.73 -7.00
C GLU A 22 -11.34 -10.53 -6.87
N PRO A 23 -11.39 -11.87 -6.88
CA PRO A 23 -10.17 -12.67 -6.97
C PRO A 23 -9.48 -12.42 -8.31
N LEU A 24 -8.15 -12.30 -8.31
CA LEU A 24 -7.41 -12.12 -9.57
C LEU A 24 -7.58 -13.37 -10.45
N ARG A 25 -7.73 -13.17 -11.77
CA ARG A 25 -7.75 -14.28 -12.75
C ARG A 25 -6.51 -15.17 -12.68
N ARG A 26 -5.36 -14.59 -12.27
CA ARG A 26 -4.09 -15.30 -12.09
C ARG A 26 -4.07 -16.26 -10.88
N THR A 27 -5.10 -16.27 -10.04
CA THR A 27 -5.19 -17.16 -8.87
C THR A 27 -5.07 -18.63 -9.26
N ALA A 28 -5.71 -19.05 -10.35
CA ALA A 28 -5.61 -20.43 -10.83
C ALA A 28 -4.17 -20.80 -11.24
N PHE A 29 -3.51 -19.91 -11.98
CA PHE A 29 -2.11 -20.10 -12.37
C PHE A 29 -1.17 -20.15 -11.16
N ASN A 30 -1.35 -19.25 -10.19
CA ASN A 30 -0.54 -19.26 -8.97
C ASN A 30 -0.74 -20.54 -8.14
N ARG A 31 -1.96 -21.07 -8.06
CA ARG A 31 -2.23 -22.34 -7.37
C ARG A 31 -1.57 -23.52 -8.08
N LEU A 32 -1.62 -23.55 -9.42
CA LEU A 32 -0.92 -24.56 -10.20
C LEU A 32 0.59 -24.48 -9.98
N PHE A 33 1.17 -23.29 -10.05
CA PHE A 33 2.58 -23.05 -9.74
C PHE A 33 2.94 -23.51 -8.33
N ALA A 34 2.09 -23.22 -7.33
CA ALA A 34 2.28 -23.67 -5.96
C ALA A 34 2.38 -25.20 -5.86
N VAL A 35 1.48 -25.93 -6.52
CA VAL A 35 1.47 -27.40 -6.50
C VAL A 35 2.72 -27.98 -7.15
N VAL A 36 3.13 -27.44 -8.30
CA VAL A 36 4.34 -27.89 -9.01
C VAL A 36 5.60 -27.61 -8.20
N TYR A 37 5.68 -26.44 -7.57
CA TYR A 37 6.85 -26.09 -6.76
C TYR A 37 6.90 -26.90 -5.46
N PHE A 38 5.75 -27.14 -4.83
CA PHE A 38 5.64 -27.98 -3.64
C PHE A 38 6.06 -29.44 -3.93
N SER A 39 5.65 -30.00 -5.08
CA SER A 39 6.09 -31.35 -5.45
C SER A 39 7.59 -31.42 -5.71
N ALA A 40 8.20 -30.37 -6.29
CA ALA A 40 9.65 -30.28 -6.44
C ALA A 40 10.39 -30.24 -5.10
N ILE A 41 9.89 -29.46 -4.12
CA ILE A 41 10.42 -29.44 -2.75
C ILE A 41 10.33 -30.83 -2.12
N LEU A 42 9.17 -31.49 -2.20
CA LEU A 42 8.98 -32.84 -1.66
C LEU A 42 9.95 -33.85 -2.30
N ALA A 43 10.15 -33.78 -3.62
CA ALA A 43 11.09 -34.65 -4.32
C ALA A 43 12.54 -34.41 -3.87
N LEU A 44 12.93 -33.15 -3.66
CA LEU A 44 14.25 -32.80 -3.12
C LEU A 44 14.42 -33.35 -1.70
N LEU A 45 13.48 -33.10 -0.80
CA LEU A 45 13.53 -33.60 0.58
C LEU A 45 13.57 -35.13 0.62
N TYR A 46 12.78 -35.79 -0.23
CA TYR A 46 12.80 -37.25 -0.37
C TYR A 46 14.18 -37.76 -0.82
N ARG A 47 14.82 -37.11 -1.80
CA ARG A 47 16.17 -37.45 -2.24
C ARG A 47 17.19 -37.29 -1.11
N HIS A 48 17.10 -36.23 -0.30
CA HIS A 48 18.00 -36.03 0.84
C HIS A 48 17.82 -37.11 1.91
N VAL A 49 16.58 -37.48 2.22
CA VAL A 49 16.26 -38.60 3.12
C VAL A 49 16.82 -39.92 2.56
N GLN A 50 16.57 -40.22 1.29
CA GLN A 50 17.13 -41.42 0.65
C GLN A 50 18.65 -41.46 0.69
N ASN A 51 19.32 -40.34 0.42
CA ASN A 51 20.78 -40.28 0.46
C ASN A 51 21.34 -40.51 1.87
N LEU A 52 20.65 -40.00 2.90
CA LEU A 52 21.02 -40.24 4.30
C LEU A 52 20.82 -41.70 4.75
N PHE A 53 19.78 -42.38 4.26
CA PHE A 53 19.43 -43.75 4.70
C PHE A 53 20.03 -44.86 3.82
N LEU A 54 20.08 -44.70 2.50
CA LEU A 54 20.46 -45.75 1.54
C LEU A 54 21.94 -45.69 1.14
N HIS A 55 22.58 -44.51 1.25
CA HIS A 55 24.00 -44.32 0.94
C HIS A 55 24.72 -43.61 2.09
N PRO A 56 24.85 -44.25 3.27
CA PRO A 56 25.60 -43.67 4.38
C PRO A 56 27.02 -43.35 3.92
N THR A 57 27.36 -42.06 3.96
CA THR A 57 28.67 -41.56 3.56
C THR A 57 29.73 -42.09 4.52
N THR A 58 30.85 -42.56 3.97
CA THR A 58 31.90 -43.26 4.74
C THR A 58 32.71 -42.33 5.67
N SER A 59 32.59 -41.01 5.50
CA SER A 59 33.31 -40.00 6.27
C SER A 59 32.35 -39.10 7.07
N PHE A 60 32.67 -38.87 8.35
CA PHE A 60 31.92 -38.01 9.27
C PHE A 60 31.69 -36.60 8.71
N LEU A 61 32.65 -36.06 7.97
CA LEU A 61 32.55 -34.74 7.34
C LEU A 61 31.45 -34.72 6.27
N SER A 62 31.38 -35.76 5.44
CA SER A 62 30.40 -35.87 4.37
C SER A 62 28.98 -36.08 4.92
N PHE A 63 28.85 -36.85 5.99
CA PHE A 63 27.59 -36.99 6.73
C PHE A 63 27.13 -35.65 7.30
N SER A 64 28.02 -34.91 7.97
CA SER A 64 27.72 -33.61 8.56
C SER A 64 27.28 -32.59 7.52
N ILE A 65 27.97 -32.51 6.37
CA ILE A 65 27.57 -31.62 5.26
C ILE A 65 26.18 -31.97 4.75
N THR A 66 25.90 -33.26 4.55
CA THR A 66 24.60 -33.73 4.03
C THR A 66 23.47 -33.41 5.01
N LEU A 67 23.73 -33.54 6.32
CA LEU A 67 22.79 -33.20 7.38
C LEU A 67 22.51 -31.68 7.43
N PHE A 68 23.53 -30.83 7.38
CA PHE A 68 23.35 -29.38 7.37
C PHE A 68 22.60 -28.89 6.12
N LEU A 69 22.87 -29.46 4.95
CA LEU A 69 22.12 -29.17 3.72
C LEU A 69 20.65 -29.57 3.86
N PHE A 70 20.37 -30.75 4.42
CA PHE A 70 18.99 -31.18 4.67
C PHE A 70 18.25 -30.25 5.64
N ILE A 71 18.89 -29.83 6.73
CA ILE A 71 18.31 -28.87 7.68
C ILE A 71 18.06 -27.52 7.00
N SER A 72 19.01 -27.02 6.20
CA SER A 72 18.85 -25.78 5.45
C SER A 72 17.66 -25.85 4.49
N ASP A 73 17.52 -26.94 3.74
CA ASP A 73 16.42 -27.13 2.79
C ASP A 73 15.06 -27.27 3.50
N LEU A 74 15.00 -27.86 4.70
CA LEU A 74 13.79 -27.88 5.52
C LEU A 74 13.36 -26.47 5.94
N VAL A 75 14.30 -25.64 6.38
CA VAL A 75 14.02 -24.24 6.77
C VAL A 75 13.55 -23.44 5.54
N LEU A 76 14.22 -23.59 4.40
CA LEU A 76 13.81 -22.94 3.14
C LEU A 76 12.41 -23.41 2.69
N ALA A 77 12.13 -24.71 2.76
CA ALA A 77 10.82 -25.27 2.43
C ALA A 77 9.71 -24.70 3.34
N PHE A 78 9.98 -24.58 4.64
CA PHE A 78 9.06 -24.00 5.60
C PHE A 78 8.79 -22.51 5.33
N MET A 79 9.85 -21.73 5.07
CA MET A 79 9.72 -20.31 4.71
C MET A 79 8.91 -20.14 3.42
N TRP A 80 9.19 -20.97 2.41
CA TRP A 80 8.44 -20.95 1.15
C TRP A 80 6.96 -21.30 1.37
N ALA A 81 6.65 -22.37 2.10
CA ALA A 81 5.27 -22.79 2.36
C ALA A 81 4.49 -21.71 3.11
N SER A 82 5.11 -21.09 4.12
CA SER A 82 4.54 -19.98 4.89
C SER A 82 4.27 -18.76 4.00
N ALA A 83 5.23 -18.37 3.16
CA ALA A 83 5.05 -17.25 2.23
C ALA A 83 4.00 -17.55 1.14
N GLN A 84 3.95 -18.79 0.64
CA GLN A 84 3.03 -19.18 -0.42
C GLN A 84 1.58 -19.24 0.08
N ALA A 85 1.35 -19.57 1.36
CA ALA A 85 0.02 -19.55 1.96
C ALA A 85 -0.69 -18.19 1.78
N PHE A 86 0.03 -17.08 1.99
CA PHE A 86 -0.51 -15.72 1.78
C PHE A 86 -0.77 -15.37 0.31
N ARG A 87 -0.15 -16.10 -0.63
CA ARG A 87 -0.26 -15.84 -2.07
C ARG A 87 -1.35 -16.68 -2.74
N MET A 88 -1.99 -17.62 -2.04
CA MET A 88 -2.91 -18.60 -2.64
C MET A 88 -4.19 -17.99 -3.26
N SER A 89 -4.61 -16.81 -2.81
CA SER A 89 -5.84 -16.14 -3.27
C SER A 89 -5.69 -14.61 -3.25
N PRO A 90 -4.94 -14.02 -4.19
CA PRO A 90 -4.82 -12.57 -4.26
C PRO A 90 -6.17 -11.95 -4.68
N ILE A 91 -6.59 -10.90 -3.96
CA ILE A 91 -7.84 -10.18 -4.16
C ILE A 91 -7.52 -8.78 -4.69
N ARG A 92 -8.19 -8.37 -5.76
CA ARG A 92 -8.18 -7.00 -6.27
C ARG A 92 -9.35 -6.26 -5.65
N ARG A 93 -9.07 -5.13 -5.01
CA ARG A 93 -10.09 -4.19 -4.55
C ARG A 93 -10.17 -3.04 -5.55
N LYS A 94 -11.38 -2.57 -5.81
CA LYS A 94 -11.66 -1.35 -6.58
C LYS A 94 -12.64 -0.50 -5.78
N GLU A 95 -12.33 0.77 -5.67
CA GLU A 95 -13.10 1.79 -4.98
C GLU A 95 -13.80 2.73 -5.96
N PHE A 96 -14.98 3.21 -5.59
CA PHE A 96 -15.78 4.15 -6.37
C PHE A 96 -16.14 5.37 -5.52
N PRO A 97 -15.18 6.25 -5.20
CA PRO A 97 -15.41 7.40 -4.31
C PRO A 97 -16.46 8.38 -4.85
N GLN A 98 -16.67 8.40 -6.17
CA GLN A 98 -17.70 9.21 -6.83
C GLN A 98 -19.13 8.85 -6.35
N ASN A 99 -19.35 7.58 -6.04
CA ASN A 99 -20.64 7.08 -5.56
C ASN A 99 -20.87 7.44 -4.08
N LEU A 100 -19.81 7.74 -3.33
CA LEU A 100 -19.90 8.10 -1.92
C LEU A 100 -20.70 9.39 -1.73
N LYS A 101 -20.42 10.41 -2.54
CA LYS A 101 -21.12 11.71 -2.50
C LYS A 101 -22.60 11.60 -2.89
N GLN A 102 -23.02 10.49 -3.51
CA GLN A 102 -24.43 10.22 -3.84
C GLN A 102 -25.20 9.58 -2.67
N ILE A 103 -24.49 8.90 -1.77
CA ILE A 103 -25.08 8.13 -0.67
C ILE A 103 -24.99 8.91 0.65
N ILE A 104 -23.87 9.59 0.88
CA ILE A 104 -23.54 10.27 2.13
C ILE A 104 -23.23 11.73 1.81
N LYS A 105 -23.84 12.64 2.58
CA LYS A 105 -23.53 14.07 2.50
C LYS A 105 -22.22 14.34 3.24
N ASP A 106 -21.50 15.37 2.81
CA ASP A 106 -20.21 15.75 3.41
C ASP A 106 -20.31 16.00 4.93
N GLU A 107 -21.45 16.50 5.42
CA GLU A 107 -21.72 16.74 6.86
C GLU A 107 -21.71 15.45 7.70
N ASP A 108 -22.11 14.33 7.09
CA ASP A 108 -22.22 13.01 7.71
C ASP A 108 -20.88 12.24 7.68
N PHE A 109 -19.82 12.85 7.14
CA PHE A 109 -18.49 12.27 7.18
C PHE A 109 -17.96 12.15 8.61
N VAL A 110 -17.18 11.08 8.83
CA VAL A 110 -16.55 10.77 10.11
C VAL A 110 -15.36 11.72 10.34
N GLY A 111 -15.07 12.06 11.60
CA GLY A 111 -13.83 12.78 11.90
C GLY A 111 -12.59 11.95 11.52
N LEU A 112 -11.60 12.59 10.90
CA LEU A 112 -10.34 12.01 10.47
C LEU A 112 -9.18 12.75 11.15
N ASP A 113 -8.45 12.05 11.99
CA ASP A 113 -7.24 12.55 12.60
C ASP A 113 -6.01 11.96 11.90
N VAL A 114 -5.13 12.81 11.41
CA VAL A 114 -3.88 12.42 10.74
C VAL A 114 -2.70 12.80 11.61
N PHE A 115 -1.84 11.83 11.92
CA PHE A 115 -0.63 12.04 12.71
C PHE A 115 0.60 12.04 11.79
N ILE A 116 1.41 13.06 11.91
CA ILE A 116 2.72 13.20 11.26
C ILE A 116 3.77 13.14 12.35
N CYS A 117 4.54 12.06 12.39
CA CYS A 117 5.63 11.89 13.34
C CYS A 117 6.97 12.16 12.65
N THR A 118 7.81 12.95 13.28
CA THR A 118 9.19 13.19 12.86
C THR A 118 10.13 13.12 14.06
N ALA A 119 11.37 12.69 13.85
CA ALA A 119 12.31 12.45 14.94
C ALA A 119 13.65 13.19 14.80
N ASP A 120 14.12 13.46 13.58
CA ASP A 120 15.45 14.03 13.36
C ASP A 120 15.41 15.00 12.16
N PRO A 121 15.60 16.31 12.37
CA PRO A 121 15.50 17.31 11.32
C PRO A 121 16.59 17.19 10.23
N TYR A 122 17.65 16.42 10.46
CA TYR A 122 18.69 16.20 9.45
C TYR A 122 18.38 14.99 8.56
N LYS A 123 17.71 13.97 9.10
CA LYS A 123 17.26 12.79 8.33
C LYS A 123 15.90 13.01 7.69
N GLU A 124 15.05 13.78 8.35
CA GLU A 124 13.69 14.15 7.94
C GLU A 124 13.61 15.68 7.89
N PRO A 125 14.14 16.32 6.82
CA PRO A 125 14.18 17.77 6.73
C PRO A 125 12.82 18.42 7.03
N PRO A 126 12.76 19.46 7.89
CA PRO A 126 11.50 20.11 8.26
C PRO A 126 10.64 20.55 7.08
N MET A 127 11.27 20.95 5.98
CA MET A 127 10.57 21.33 4.76
C MET A 127 9.76 20.16 4.16
N ASN A 128 10.27 18.92 4.22
CA ASN A 128 9.55 17.75 3.73
C ASN A 128 8.30 17.51 4.59
N VAL A 129 8.46 17.59 5.91
CA VAL A 129 7.36 17.40 6.88
C VAL A 129 6.28 18.48 6.69
N VAL A 130 6.69 19.74 6.48
CA VAL A 130 5.80 20.86 6.14
C VAL A 130 5.04 20.62 4.84
N ASN A 131 5.71 20.15 3.78
CA ASN A 131 5.04 19.86 2.51
C ASN A 131 4.00 18.75 2.66
N THR A 132 4.31 17.70 3.44
CA THR A 132 3.34 16.65 3.77
C THR A 132 2.13 17.23 4.51
N ALA A 133 2.35 18.06 5.54
CA ALA A 133 1.28 18.68 6.30
C ALA A 133 0.39 19.60 5.45
N LEU A 134 0.99 20.44 4.59
CA LEU A 134 0.26 21.32 3.67
C LEU A 134 -0.54 20.53 2.63
N SER A 135 0.02 19.43 2.12
CA SER A 135 -0.69 18.54 1.20
C SER A 135 -1.92 17.93 1.86
N LEU A 136 -1.80 17.43 3.09
CA LEU A 136 -2.90 16.86 3.87
C LEU A 136 -3.97 17.91 4.20
N MET A 137 -3.57 19.12 4.60
CA MET A 137 -4.50 20.23 4.88
C MET A 137 -5.30 20.67 3.64
N ALA A 138 -4.81 20.36 2.44
CA ALA A 138 -5.45 20.68 1.18
C ALA A 138 -6.33 19.56 0.61
N TYR A 139 -6.50 18.43 1.31
CA TYR A 139 -7.34 17.32 0.86
C TYR A 139 -8.79 17.75 0.58
N ASP A 140 -9.46 17.04 -0.34
CA ASP A 140 -10.89 17.21 -0.62
C ASP A 140 -11.71 16.51 0.47
N TYR A 141 -11.67 17.08 1.68
CA TYR A 141 -12.42 16.64 2.86
C TYR A 141 -12.94 17.85 3.64
N PRO A 142 -14.10 17.72 4.33
CA PRO A 142 -14.63 18.82 5.13
C PRO A 142 -13.63 19.27 6.19
N THR A 143 -13.35 20.58 6.23
CA THR A 143 -12.29 21.17 7.05
C THR A 143 -12.49 20.99 8.55
N GLU A 144 -13.75 20.91 8.96
CA GLU A 144 -14.19 20.69 10.33
C GLU A 144 -14.14 19.20 10.75
N LYS A 145 -13.87 18.30 9.79
CA LYS A 145 -13.78 16.87 10.02
C LYS A 145 -12.35 16.33 9.91
N ILE A 146 -11.40 17.10 9.39
CA ILE A 146 -10.00 16.68 9.30
C ILE A 146 -9.12 17.48 10.27
N SER A 147 -8.43 16.76 11.15
CA SER A 147 -7.44 17.34 12.07
C SER A 147 -6.07 16.75 11.78
N ILE A 148 -5.04 17.59 11.75
CA ILE A 148 -3.66 17.18 11.47
C ILE A 148 -2.80 17.50 12.69
N TYR A 149 -2.16 16.47 13.22
CA TYR A 149 -1.30 16.53 14.40
C TYR A 149 0.13 16.25 13.99
N VAL A 150 1.05 17.06 14.50
CA VAL A 150 2.49 16.88 14.26
C VAL A 150 3.16 16.55 15.59
N SER A 151 3.79 15.38 15.67
CA SER A 151 4.64 14.98 16.79
C SER A 151 6.10 15.07 16.35
N ASP A 152 6.88 15.90 17.04
CA ASP A 152 8.32 15.99 16.84
C ASP A 152 9.04 15.40 18.04
N ASP A 153 9.45 14.13 17.92
CA ASP A 153 10.17 13.40 18.97
C ASP A 153 11.59 13.94 19.16
N GLY A 154 12.13 14.67 18.16
CA GLY A 154 13.42 15.34 18.23
C GLY A 154 13.37 16.69 18.94
N GLY A 155 12.17 17.24 19.19
CA GLY A 155 11.98 18.56 19.81
C GLY A 155 12.74 19.67 19.07
N SER A 156 12.82 19.58 17.75
CA SER A 156 13.68 20.42 16.92
C SER A 156 13.10 21.83 16.77
N VAL A 157 13.89 22.83 17.15
CA VAL A 157 13.56 24.25 16.92
C VAL A 157 13.40 24.55 15.43
N LEU A 158 14.13 23.84 14.56
CA LEU A 158 14.01 24.00 13.11
C LEU A 158 12.66 23.50 12.60
N THR A 159 12.16 22.39 13.13
CA THR A 159 10.82 21.86 12.81
C THR A 159 9.76 22.84 13.24
N LEU A 160 9.83 23.33 14.48
CA LEU A 160 8.90 24.34 14.99
C LEU A 160 8.89 25.60 14.12
N PHE A 161 10.08 26.14 13.81
CA PHE A 161 10.21 27.33 12.95
C PHE A 161 9.62 27.11 11.56
N ALA A 162 9.92 25.96 10.93
CA ALA A 162 9.37 25.63 9.62
C ALA A 162 7.83 25.58 9.64
N PHE A 163 7.23 25.00 10.68
CA PHE A 163 5.77 24.95 10.84
C PHE A 163 5.14 26.32 11.13
N MET A 164 5.83 27.20 11.85
CA MET A 164 5.37 28.59 12.04
C MET A 164 5.30 29.35 10.70
N GLU A 165 6.31 29.21 9.84
CA GLU A 165 6.29 29.83 8.51
C GLU A 165 5.30 29.13 7.57
N ALA A 166 5.19 27.80 7.65
CA ALA A 166 4.21 27.03 6.91
C ALA A 166 2.77 27.47 7.22
N ALA A 167 2.45 27.75 8.49
CA ALA A 167 1.13 28.22 8.88
C ALA A 167 0.77 29.57 8.23
N LYS A 168 1.75 30.46 8.04
CA LYS A 168 1.55 31.71 7.29
C LYS A 168 1.32 31.43 5.82
N PHE A 169 2.12 30.56 5.23
CA PHE A 169 2.01 30.18 3.82
C PHE A 169 0.70 29.44 3.50
N ALA A 170 0.21 28.59 4.42
CA ALA A 170 -1.03 27.84 4.28
C ALA A 170 -2.23 28.74 3.98
N ARG A 171 -2.24 29.98 4.50
CA ARG A 171 -3.30 30.97 4.24
C ARG A 171 -3.46 31.31 2.75
N TYR A 172 -2.40 31.15 1.97
CA TYR A 172 -2.40 31.37 0.53
C TYR A 172 -2.54 30.06 -0.25
N TRP A 173 -1.79 29.02 0.17
CA TRP A 173 -1.75 27.74 -0.53
C TRP A 173 -3.07 26.99 -0.49
N LEU A 174 -3.71 26.88 0.68
CA LEU A 174 -4.92 26.06 0.81
C LEU A 174 -6.11 26.59 -0.02
N PRO A 175 -6.41 27.91 -0.01
CA PRO A 175 -7.43 28.47 -0.90
C PRO A 175 -7.09 28.30 -2.38
N PHE A 176 -5.81 28.49 -2.74
CA PHE A 176 -5.33 28.31 -4.12
C PHE A 176 -5.58 26.88 -4.61
N CYS A 177 -5.21 25.86 -3.82
CA CYS A 177 -5.44 24.46 -4.16
C CYS A 177 -6.92 24.15 -4.39
N ARG A 178 -7.80 24.65 -3.51
CA ARG A 178 -9.25 24.41 -3.60
C ARG A 178 -9.88 25.12 -4.79
N GLN A 179 -9.55 26.39 -5.02
CA GLN A 179 -10.13 27.19 -6.11
C GLN A 179 -9.71 26.68 -7.49
N HIS A 180 -8.47 26.24 -7.65
CA HIS A 180 -7.94 25.74 -8.91
C HIS A 180 -8.02 24.22 -9.07
N ASN A 181 -8.67 23.53 -8.12
CA ASN A 181 -8.79 22.06 -8.08
C ASN A 181 -7.45 21.36 -8.35
N ILE A 182 -6.40 21.82 -7.66
CA ILE A 182 -5.05 21.31 -7.85
C ILE A 182 -4.98 19.86 -7.38
N MET A 183 -4.59 18.96 -8.28
CA MET A 183 -4.43 17.53 -7.97
C MET A 183 -3.19 17.28 -7.11
N GLU A 184 -2.06 17.89 -7.48
CA GLU A 184 -0.80 17.79 -6.75
C GLU A 184 -0.72 18.84 -5.63
N ARG A 185 -1.12 18.44 -4.42
CA ARG A 185 -1.33 19.35 -3.28
C ARG A 185 -0.07 19.65 -2.49
N SER A 186 1.01 18.91 -2.73
CA SER A 186 2.32 19.22 -2.16
C SER A 186 2.93 20.43 -2.89
N PRO A 187 3.22 21.55 -2.21
CA PRO A 187 3.81 22.73 -2.85
C PRO A 187 5.10 22.39 -3.61
N HIS A 188 6.01 21.63 -2.97
CA HIS A 188 7.27 21.21 -3.58
C HIS A 188 7.05 20.48 -4.91
N VAL A 189 6.21 19.45 -4.92
CA VAL A 189 5.96 18.63 -6.11
C VAL A 189 5.23 19.42 -7.19
N TYR A 190 4.28 20.29 -6.81
CA TYR A 190 3.56 21.15 -7.74
C TYR A 190 4.49 22.11 -8.49
N PHE A 191 5.39 22.79 -7.77
CA PHE A 191 6.31 23.74 -8.39
C PHE A 191 7.45 23.06 -9.16
N GLU A 192 7.90 21.88 -8.71
CA GLU A 192 8.86 21.08 -9.49
C GLU A 192 8.25 20.54 -10.79
N SER A 193 7.04 19.99 -10.75
CA SER A 193 6.37 19.45 -11.95
C SER A 193 6.03 20.53 -12.98
N SER A 194 5.69 21.74 -12.53
CA SER A 194 5.44 22.90 -13.40
C SER A 194 6.70 23.36 -14.16
N SER A 195 7.90 23.02 -13.67
CA SER A 195 9.16 23.32 -14.37
C SER A 195 9.47 22.35 -15.53
N HIS A 196 8.69 21.28 -15.69
CA HIS A 196 8.91 20.21 -16.67
C HIS A 196 7.77 19.97 -17.67
N HIS A 197 6.75 20.83 -17.76
CA HIS A 197 5.60 20.56 -18.65
C HIS A 197 5.79 21.10 -20.09
N PRO A 198 5.77 20.24 -21.14
CA PRO A 198 5.11 20.60 -22.38
C PRO A 198 3.59 20.56 -22.13
N SER A 199 2.93 21.69 -22.41
CA SER A 199 1.48 21.90 -22.61
C SER A 199 0.51 20.76 -22.24
N ILE A 200 -0.33 20.99 -21.23
CA ILE A 200 -1.51 20.19 -20.87
C ILE A 200 -2.54 20.23 -22.02
N PRO A 201 -3.04 19.09 -22.54
CA PRO A 201 -4.29 19.06 -23.29
C PRO A 201 -5.47 18.62 -22.40
N GLN A 202 -6.57 19.37 -22.54
CA GLN A 202 -7.99 18.98 -22.35
C GLN A 202 -8.62 19.09 -20.95
N PHE A 203 -8.94 20.34 -20.58
CA PHE A 203 -10.29 20.64 -20.09
C PHE A 203 -11.26 20.64 -21.28
N GLU A 204 -11.84 19.48 -21.59
CA GLU A 204 -13.06 19.44 -22.42
C GLU A 204 -13.90 18.22 -22.10
N LYS A 205 -14.81 18.39 -21.13
CA LYS A 205 -16.20 17.90 -21.12
C LYS A 205 -16.73 18.00 -19.69
N ILE A 206 -17.48 19.06 -19.43
CA ILE A 206 -18.83 19.02 -18.86
C ILE A 206 -19.48 20.35 -19.26
N LYS A 207 -20.36 20.29 -20.24
CA LYS A 207 -21.47 21.23 -20.42
C LYS A 207 -22.74 20.39 -20.42
#